data_AF-A0A6C2U5R7-F1
#
_entry.id   AF-A0A6C2U5R7-F1
#
_cell.length_a   1.000
_cell.length_b   1.000
_cell.length_c   1.000
_cell.angle_alpha   90.00
_cell.angle_beta   90.00
_cell.angle_gamma   90.00
#
_symmetry.space_group_name_H-M   'P 1'
#
loop_
_entity.id
_entity.type
_entity.pdbx_description
1 polymer ?
#
loop_
_entity_poly.entity_id
_entity_poly.type
_entity_poly.pdbx_seq_one_letter_code
_entity_poly.pdbx_strand_id
1 'polypeptide(L)'
;MGLDGVELIMETENVFGIRIEDEEAEVCLHPRDVIELVWSKVSHADKAVCPSQRAFCISRRALVDVFGIAEEQYSEDARFVEDYGV
;
A
#
# COMPACT_ATOMS: atom_id res chain seq x y z
N MET A 1 -9.30 5.27 21.74
CA MET A 1 -8.58 6.56 21.60
C MET A 1 -8.47 6.77 20.10
N GLY A 2 -9.05 7.84 19.57
CA GLY A 2 -9.02 8.08 18.11
C GLY A 2 -7.58 8.31 17.67
N LEU A 3 -7.21 7.81 16.49
CA LEU A 3 -5.96 8.17 15.83
C LEU A 3 -5.88 9.70 15.76
N ASP A 4 -4.77 10.26 16.20
CA ASP A 4 -4.49 11.68 16.02
C ASP A 4 -4.36 11.97 14.51
N GLY A 5 -4.78 13.15 14.05
CA GLY A 5 -4.70 13.50 12.62
C GLY A 5 -3.27 13.45 12.09
N VAL A 6 -2.30 13.82 12.94
CA VAL A 6 -0.86 13.70 12.65
C VAL A 6 -0.43 12.24 12.51
N GLU A 7 -0.86 11.36 13.43
CA GLU A 7 -0.56 9.93 13.39
C GLU A 7 -1.11 9.27 12.11
N LEU A 8 -2.33 9.66 11.71
CA LEU A 8 -2.92 9.18 10.46
C LEU A 8 -2.08 9.55 9.24
N ILE A 9 -1.58 10.78 9.15
CA ILE A 9 -0.76 11.22 8.02
C ILE A 9 0.60 10.53 8.04
N MET A 10 1.27 10.46 9.19
CA MET A 10 2.56 9.77 9.32
C MET A 10 2.47 8.29 8.95
N GLU A 11 1.43 7.58 9.40
CA GLU A 11 1.20 6.18 9.02
C GLU A 11 0.80 6.03 7.55
N THR A 12 0.09 7.00 6.98
CA THR A 12 -0.25 7.01 5.55
C THR A 12 1.01 7.16 4.69
N GLU A 13 1.92 8.06 5.04
CA GLU A 13 3.22 8.19 4.39
C GLU A 13 4.02 6.89 4.46
N ASN A 14 4.07 6.27 5.66
CA ASN A 14 4.78 5.03 5.90
C ASN A 14 4.20 3.85 5.07
N VAL A 15 2.88 3.64 5.12
CA VAL A 15 2.20 2.51 4.48
C VAL A 15 2.24 2.62 2.95
N PHE A 16 2.01 3.82 2.40
CA PHE A 16 1.96 4.01 0.95
C PHE A 16 3.32 4.38 0.35
N GLY A 17 4.34 4.61 1.17
CA GLY A 17 5.68 5.02 0.71
C GLY A 17 5.66 6.36 -0.03
N ILE A 18 4.79 7.28 0.37
CA ILE A 18 4.61 8.60 -0.21
C ILE A 18 5.05 9.70 0.76
N ARG A 19 5.24 10.91 0.27
CA ARG A 19 5.53 12.10 1.09
C ARG A 19 4.37 13.10 0.99
N ILE A 20 3.82 13.50 2.13
CA ILE A 20 2.73 14.46 2.27
C ILE A 20 3.32 15.69 2.95
N GLU A 21 3.36 16.83 2.26
CA GLU A 21 3.83 18.08 2.88
C GLU A 21 2.77 18.61 3.85
N ASP A 22 3.20 19.38 4.85
CA ASP A 22 2.33 19.94 5.87
C ASP A 22 1.19 20.77 5.24
N GLU A 23 1.49 21.55 4.20
CA GLU A 23 0.47 22.35 3.51
C GLU A 23 -0.57 21.49 2.77
N GLU A 24 -0.19 20.29 2.31
CA GLU A 24 -1.10 19.33 1.66
C GLU A 24 -1.99 18.64 2.70
N ALA A 25 -1.43 18.32 3.87
CA ALA A 25 -2.17 17.76 5.00
C ALA A 25 -3.12 18.77 5.62
N GLU A 26 -2.71 20.03 5.75
CA GLU A 26 -3.50 21.12 6.35
C GLU A 26 -4.82 21.37 5.59
N VAL A 27 -4.83 21.18 4.27
CA VAL A 27 -6.03 21.36 3.44
C VAL A 27 -6.93 20.12 3.39
N CYS A 28 -6.49 18.99 3.97
CA CYS A 28 -7.28 17.76 4.03
C CYS A 28 -8.29 17.82 5.20
N LEU A 29 -9.49 18.34 4.93
CA LEU A 29 -10.55 18.52 5.94
C LEU A 29 -11.46 17.29 6.05
N HIS A 30 -11.49 16.48 5.00
CA HIS A 30 -12.31 15.29 4.90
C HIS A 30 -11.46 14.07 4.54
N PRO A 31 -11.85 12.86 4.97
CA PRO A 31 -11.15 11.63 4.59
C PRO A 31 -10.97 11.46 3.07
N ARG A 32 -11.90 12.00 2.28
CA ARG A 32 -11.80 12.00 0.81
C ARG A 32 -10.58 12.76 0.32
N ASP A 33 -10.25 13.89 0.95
CA ASP A 33 -9.12 14.74 0.54
C ASP A 33 -7.81 13.98 0.72
N VAL A 34 -7.66 13.27 1.84
CA VAL A 34 -6.51 12.39 2.11
C VAL A 34 -6.45 11.25 1.07
N ILE A 35 -7.59 10.61 0.77
CA ILE A 35 -7.65 9.54 -0.23
C ILE A 35 -7.24 10.07 -1.60
N GLU A 36 -7.75 11.21 -2.03
CA GLU A 36 -7.42 11.81 -3.32
C GLU A 36 -5.95 12.26 -3.38
N LEU A 37 -5.41 12.79 -2.28
CA LEU A 37 -4.00 13.14 -2.13
C LEU A 37 -3.10 11.90 -2.26
N VAL A 38 -3.40 10.83 -1.53
CA VAL A 38 -2.71 9.53 -1.65
C VAL A 38 -2.80 9.05 -3.09
N TRP A 39 -3.99 9.08 -3.69
CA TRP A 39 -4.17 8.63 -5.06
C TRP A 39 -3.36 9.46 -6.04
N SER A 40 -3.29 10.79 -5.90
CA SER A 40 -2.47 11.63 -6.77
C SER A 40 -0.98 11.26 -6.68
N LYS A 41 -0.48 10.93 -5.47
CA LYS A 41 0.93 10.60 -5.23
C LYS A 41 1.27 9.17 -5.64
N VAL A 42 0.33 8.24 -5.52
CA VAL A 42 0.47 6.83 -5.92
C VAL A 42 0.21 6.64 -7.43
N SER A 43 -0.75 7.37 -8.02
CA SER A 43 -1.22 7.18 -9.40
C SER A 43 -0.37 7.85 -10.49
N HIS A 44 0.63 8.66 -10.13
CA HIS A 44 1.69 9.01 -11.08
C HIS A 44 2.52 7.80 -11.56
N ALA A 45 2.21 6.59 -11.07
CA ALA A 45 2.68 5.31 -11.60
C ALA A 45 1.98 4.82 -12.89
N ASP A 46 1.16 5.63 -13.59
CA ASP A 46 0.54 5.18 -14.84
C ASP A 46 0.68 6.16 -16.02
N LYS A 47 1.78 6.03 -16.78
CA LYS A 47 1.77 6.16 -18.25
C LYS A 47 2.78 5.22 -18.91
N ALA A 48 2.78 3.96 -18.50
CA ALA A 48 3.24 2.79 -19.24
C ALA A 48 3.17 1.64 -18.24
N VAL A 49 2.43 0.57 -18.56
CA VAL A 49 2.32 -0.65 -17.75
C VAL A 49 3.66 -0.95 -17.10
N CYS A 50 3.80 -0.62 -15.82
CA CYS A 50 5.04 -0.81 -15.09
C CYS A 50 5.25 -2.32 -15.01
N PRO A 51 6.19 -2.91 -15.79
CA PRO A 51 6.22 -4.35 -15.94
C PRO A 51 6.51 -5.05 -14.61
N SER A 52 7.24 -4.38 -13.70
CA SER A 52 7.48 -4.85 -12.34
C SER A 52 6.21 -4.83 -11.50
N GLN A 53 5.37 -3.80 -11.54
CA GLN A 53 4.11 -3.78 -10.81
C GLN A 53 3.15 -4.85 -11.34
N ARG A 54 3.09 -5.02 -12.67
CA ARG A 54 2.31 -6.09 -13.29
C ARG A 54 2.84 -7.47 -12.90
N ALA A 55 4.16 -7.69 -12.96
CA ALA A 55 4.78 -8.94 -12.55
C ALA A 55 4.53 -9.22 -11.06
N PHE A 56 4.66 -8.20 -10.21
CA PHE A 56 4.38 -8.27 -8.79
C PHE A 56 2.94 -8.69 -8.53
N CYS A 57 1.96 -8.01 -9.13
CA CYS A 57 0.54 -8.35 -8.96
C CYS A 57 0.21 -9.77 -9.46
N ILE A 58 0.84 -10.21 -10.56
CA ILE A 58 0.66 -11.58 -11.07
C ILE A 58 1.29 -12.59 -10.11
N SER A 59 2.53 -12.38 -9.68
CA SER A 59 3.25 -13.27 -8.77
C SER A 59 2.57 -13.38 -7.41
N ARG A 60 2.18 -12.26 -6.80
CA ARG A 60 1.44 -12.23 -5.54
C ARG A 60 0.17 -13.06 -5.63
N ARG A 61 -0.65 -12.85 -6.67
CA ARG A 61 -1.88 -13.62 -6.87
C ARG A 61 -1.60 -15.12 -7.04
N ALA A 62 -0.63 -15.48 -7.87
CA ALA A 62 -0.29 -16.88 -8.09
C ALA A 62 0.20 -17.58 -6.81
N LEU A 63 1.01 -16.91 -5.98
CA LEU A 63 1.51 -17.47 -4.73
C LEU A 63 0.38 -17.68 -3.71
N VAL A 64 -0.53 -16.71 -3.59
CA VAL A 64 -1.72 -16.83 -2.75
C VAL A 64 -2.57 -18.02 -3.19
N ASP A 65 -2.82 -18.16 -4.50
CA ASP A 65 -3.62 -19.27 -5.06
C ASP A 65 -2.95 -20.63 -4.87
N VAL A 66 -1.64 -20.72 -5.09
CA VAL A 66 -0.88 -22.00 -5.00
C VAL A 66 -0.73 -22.46 -3.57
N PHE A 67 -0.45 -21.54 -2.64
CA PHE A 67 -0.26 -21.88 -1.23
C PHE A 67 -1.58 -21.97 -0.46
N GLY A 68 -2.69 -21.52 -1.06
CA GLY A 68 -4.01 -21.56 -0.42
C GLY A 68 -4.10 -20.70 0.83
N ILE A 69 -3.33 -19.61 0.89
CA ILE A 69 -3.29 -18.66 2.02
C ILE A 69 -4.25 -17.48 1.77
N ALA A 70 -4.60 -16.74 2.81
CA ALA A 70 -5.35 -15.49 2.65
C ALA A 70 -4.44 -14.34 2.17
N GLU A 71 -4.99 -13.36 1.45
CA GLU A 71 -4.23 -12.22 0.91
C GLU A 71 -3.53 -11.40 2.01
N GLU A 72 -4.10 -11.36 3.21
CA GLU A 72 -3.59 -10.61 4.36
C GLU A 72 -2.41 -11.32 5.04
N GLN A 73 -2.25 -12.62 4.80
CA GLN A 73 -1.11 -13.39 5.27
C GLN A 73 0.08 -13.30 4.29
N TYR A 74 -0.16 -12.78 3.09
CA TYR A 74 0.90 -12.56 2.11
C TYR A 74 1.87 -11.47 2.61
N SER A 75 3.15 -11.77 2.57
CA SER A 75 4.24 -10.85 2.83
C SER A 75 5.37 -11.18 1.85
N GLU A 76 5.99 -10.14 1.30
CA GLU A 76 7.09 -10.29 0.34
C GLU A 76 8.34 -10.90 0.98
N ASP A 77 8.47 -10.76 2.30
CA ASP A 77 9.60 -11.26 3.10
C ASP A 77 9.31 -12.60 3.79
N ALA A 78 8.12 -13.17 3.58
CA ALA A 78 7.77 -14.46 4.17
C ALA A 78 8.64 -15.59 3.59
N ARG A 79 9.13 -16.44 4.48
CA ARG A 79 9.85 -17.67 4.13
C ARG A 79 8.83 -18.74 3.80
N PHE A 80 8.85 -19.25 2.58
CA PHE A 80 7.86 -20.21 2.09
C PHE A 80 7.64 -21.39 3.05
N VAL A 81 8.72 -22.03 3.53
CA VAL A 81 8.60 -23.21 4.41
C VAL A 81 8.16 -22.84 5.82
N GLU A 82 8.75 -21.79 6.39
CA GLU A 82 8.57 -21.48 7.81
C GLU A 82 7.27 -20.71 8.09
N ASP A 83 6.88 -19.84 7.17
CA ASP A 83 5.74 -18.94 7.35
C ASP A 83 4.49 -19.42 6.58
N TYR A 84 4.64 -20.11 5.45
CA TYR A 84 3.51 -20.70 4.69
C TYR A 84 3.38 -22.22 4.80
N GLY A 85 4.36 -22.91 5.39
CA GLY A 85 4.26 -24.34 5.68
C GLY A 85 4.30 -25.24 4.44
N VAL A 86 4.87 -24.75 3.33
CA VAL A 86 5.05 -25.51 2.07
C VAL A 86 6.40 -26.19 1.96
#